data_AF-A0A7X6DDV9-F1
#
_entry.id   AF-A0A7X6DDV9-F1
#
_cell.length_a   1.000
_cell.length_b   1.000
_cell.length_c   1.000
_cell.angle_alpha   90.00
_cell.angle_beta   90.00
_cell.angle_gamma   90.00
#
_symmetry.space_group_name_H-M   'P 1'
#
loop_
_entity.id
_entity.type
_entity.pdbx_description
1 polymer ?
#
loop_
_entity_poly.entity_id
_entity_poly.type
_entity_poly.pdbx_seq_one_letter_code
_entity_poly.pdbx_strand_id
1 'polypeptide(L)'
;MTWNTEGHEPIRDEEALPQLCYVAAAMMRSKVERISRPHLAAFVQDARTALPTELGYVRGTVAEFIHRVEDRSSLLMMTGLDVEDGLLVEFFEFRHLTFQEYLCARGMVEGWHPDRKETDTLVSVLAPYFEEEKWREVIPLAAVLGGKATEPLIQELTAACLQVSASGRAENPKPSLLINSLGHSLADEAAARPETIGCAIQALVACGLDHQTRSNVQSFVPSLMAGRYGGEVIKEARRAVADEGSDFTKTTYALKEASWQVALQTHNGEFMAILDAAICELAVDDLYRVGEGALLFAHCLERLPLRLPRAIELDRIVPALLRLLYSDVSAQQYIAGWALWALGRCDMWLPPTEPDVFGRIFYLCRHGSNTILRQGLAHTLVQQKLASRDTYNAFHSIDPNEILKALIGRYQELGSYERAAMLIAAYFRRAIGDEDIIRKTLEVEQLKSGIPDQQHTPVQVDVRLGEFLALLGYQAPPDGKKAKRARTYARPDIGLISDPNQEELL
;
A
#
# COMPACT_ATOMS: atom_id res chain seq x y z
N MET A 1 12.89 -19.99 -26.43
CA MET A 1 12.77 -19.24 -27.70
C MET A 1 11.97 -20.10 -28.65
N THR A 2 10.96 -19.56 -29.34
CA THR A 2 10.19 -20.28 -30.36
C THR A 2 10.76 -20.03 -31.74
N TRP A 3 10.91 -21.13 -32.47
CA TRP A 3 11.79 -21.35 -33.59
C TRP A 3 10.98 -21.25 -34.88
N ASN A 4 11.02 -20.10 -35.56
CA ASN A 4 10.62 -20.07 -36.97
C ASN A 4 11.82 -20.53 -37.84
N THR A 5 12.15 -21.82 -37.72
CA THR A 5 13.34 -22.45 -38.31
C THR A 5 13.19 -22.83 -39.77
N GLU A 6 11.99 -22.81 -40.33
CA GLU A 6 11.75 -23.42 -41.63
C GLU A 6 12.12 -22.51 -42.82
N GLY A 7 12.56 -21.26 -42.60
CA GLY A 7 12.76 -20.29 -43.71
C GLY A 7 14.05 -19.47 -43.79
N HIS A 8 14.86 -19.29 -42.73
CA HIS A 8 16.02 -18.38 -42.81
C HIS A 8 17.25 -18.77 -41.93
N GLU A 9 18.40 -18.12 -42.10
CA GLU A 9 19.64 -18.39 -41.32
C GLU A 9 19.64 -17.78 -39.92
N PRO A 10 19.83 -18.57 -38.83
CA PRO A 10 19.72 -18.10 -37.44
C PRO A 10 20.53 -16.83 -37.17
N ILE A 11 19.95 -15.87 -36.45
CA ILE A 11 20.76 -14.76 -35.89
C ILE A 11 21.49 -15.34 -34.69
N ARG A 12 22.81 -15.13 -34.63
CA ARG A 12 23.59 -15.58 -33.47
C ARG A 12 23.21 -14.73 -32.27
N ASP A 13 22.95 -15.37 -31.13
CA ASP A 13 22.56 -14.67 -29.91
C ASP A 13 23.62 -13.65 -29.46
N GLU A 14 24.91 -13.99 -29.64
CA GLU A 14 26.06 -13.12 -29.36
C GLU A 14 26.06 -11.82 -30.19
N GLU A 15 25.38 -11.82 -31.33
CA GLU A 15 25.21 -10.65 -32.19
C GLU A 15 23.88 -9.94 -31.91
N ALA A 16 22.79 -10.69 -31.79
CA ALA A 16 21.46 -10.11 -31.64
C ALA A 16 21.26 -9.43 -30.29
N LEU A 17 21.67 -10.11 -29.22
CA LEU A 17 21.29 -9.73 -27.88
C LEU A 17 21.94 -8.41 -27.43
N PRO A 18 23.25 -8.15 -27.63
CA PRO A 18 23.84 -6.86 -27.26
C PRO A 18 23.21 -5.68 -28.01
N GLN A 19 22.92 -5.87 -29.30
CA GLN A 19 22.24 -4.85 -30.13
C GLN A 19 20.81 -4.56 -29.61
N LEU A 20 20.02 -5.60 -29.29
CA LEU A 20 18.65 -5.43 -28.80
C LEU A 20 18.60 -4.85 -27.37
N CYS A 21 19.50 -5.26 -26.48
CA CYS A 21 19.65 -4.67 -25.15
C CYS A 21 19.99 -3.18 -25.24
N TYR A 22 20.92 -2.80 -26.12
CA TYR A 22 21.31 -1.42 -26.34
C TYR A 22 20.14 -0.57 -26.85
N VAL A 23 19.40 -1.08 -27.84
CA VAL A 23 18.19 -0.42 -28.37
C VAL A 23 17.14 -0.23 -27.27
N ALA A 24 16.85 -1.27 -26.49
CA ALA A 24 15.90 -1.18 -25.38
C ALA A 24 16.33 -0.15 -24.34
N ALA A 25 17.60 -0.15 -23.93
CA ALA A 25 18.16 0.83 -23.00
C ALA A 25 18.06 2.27 -23.55
N ALA A 26 18.39 2.47 -24.84
CA ALA A 26 18.29 3.78 -25.50
C ALA A 26 16.84 4.28 -25.57
N MET A 27 15.90 3.41 -25.89
CA MET A 27 14.46 3.73 -25.90
C MET A 27 13.94 4.08 -24.50
N MET A 28 14.32 3.31 -23.47
CA MET A 28 13.95 3.59 -22.07
C MET A 28 14.49 4.94 -21.59
N ARG A 29 15.77 5.24 -21.88
CA ARG A 29 16.40 6.53 -21.54
C ARG A 29 15.77 7.71 -22.29
N SER A 30 15.36 7.49 -23.54
CA SER A 30 14.64 8.48 -24.36
C SER A 30 13.15 8.59 -24.00
N LYS A 31 12.66 7.74 -23.09
CA LYS A 31 11.26 7.67 -22.64
C LYS A 31 10.28 7.38 -23.78
N VAL A 32 10.70 6.63 -24.79
CA VAL A 32 9.88 6.24 -25.95
C VAL A 32 9.57 4.73 -25.95
N GLU A 33 8.38 4.38 -26.42
CA GLU A 33 7.95 2.99 -26.63
C GLU A 33 7.96 2.63 -28.13
N ARG A 34 7.86 3.65 -28.99
CA ARG A 34 7.90 3.53 -30.46
C ARG A 34 9.08 4.33 -31.01
N ILE A 35 9.72 3.81 -32.04
CA ILE A 35 10.91 4.41 -32.66
C ILE A 35 10.82 4.32 -34.18
N SER A 36 11.20 5.38 -34.89
CA SER A 36 11.22 5.35 -36.35
C SER A 36 12.36 4.49 -36.89
N ARG A 37 12.21 3.93 -38.10
CA ARG A 37 13.26 3.12 -38.74
C ARG A 37 14.62 3.82 -38.80
N PRO A 38 14.73 5.12 -39.16
CA PRO A 38 16.01 5.82 -39.16
C PRO A 38 16.64 5.87 -37.76
N HIS A 39 15.87 6.18 -36.73
CA HIS A 39 16.36 6.22 -35.34
C HIS A 39 16.72 4.84 -34.80
N LEU A 40 15.95 3.79 -35.14
CA LEU A 40 16.30 2.41 -34.79
C LEU A 40 17.64 2.01 -35.45
N ALA A 41 17.83 2.36 -36.72
CA ALA A 41 19.09 2.12 -37.41
C ALA A 41 20.26 2.87 -36.77
N ALA A 42 20.04 4.11 -36.32
CA ALA A 42 21.03 4.87 -35.58
C ALA A 42 21.41 4.17 -34.26
N PHE A 43 20.44 3.74 -33.45
CA PHE A 43 20.73 3.03 -32.18
C PHE A 43 21.48 1.72 -32.40
N VAL A 44 21.17 0.95 -33.44
CA VAL A 44 21.91 -0.27 -33.78
C VAL A 44 23.33 0.04 -34.23
N GLN A 45 23.52 1.12 -35.00
CA GLN A 45 24.85 1.57 -35.42
C GLN A 45 25.69 2.08 -34.24
N ASP A 46 25.05 2.80 -33.32
CA ASP A 46 25.67 3.29 -32.09
C ASP A 46 26.08 2.12 -31.20
N ALA A 47 25.24 1.08 -31.08
CA ALA A 47 25.58 -0.14 -30.34
C ALA A 47 26.86 -0.80 -30.87
N ARG A 48 26.98 -0.97 -32.20
CA ARG A 48 28.18 -1.57 -32.84
C ARG A 48 29.44 -0.73 -32.61
N THR A 49 29.28 0.59 -32.50
CA THR A 49 30.38 1.52 -32.25
C THR A 49 30.80 1.51 -30.78
N ALA A 50 29.83 1.46 -29.87
CA ALA A 50 30.03 1.51 -28.43
C ALA A 50 30.47 0.16 -27.82
N LEU A 51 30.16 -0.96 -28.47
CA LEU A 51 30.41 -2.32 -27.99
C LEU A 51 31.36 -3.10 -28.94
N PRO A 52 32.59 -2.61 -29.17
CA PRO A 52 33.51 -3.23 -30.14
C PRO A 52 33.97 -4.63 -29.72
N THR A 53 33.95 -4.95 -28.42
CA THR A 53 34.33 -6.27 -27.91
C THR A 53 33.31 -7.33 -28.30
N GLU A 54 32.03 -7.01 -28.18
CA GLU A 54 30.90 -7.90 -28.45
C GLU A 54 30.54 -7.92 -29.94
N LEU A 55 30.57 -6.75 -30.60
CA LEU A 55 30.01 -6.55 -31.94
C LEU A 55 31.08 -6.29 -33.02
N GLY A 56 32.37 -6.30 -32.68
CA GLY A 56 33.46 -6.00 -33.63
C GLY A 56 33.58 -6.96 -34.82
N TYR A 57 32.98 -8.16 -34.73
CA TYR A 57 32.98 -9.17 -35.80
C TYR A 57 31.65 -9.30 -36.55
N VAL A 58 30.70 -8.40 -36.30
CA VAL A 58 29.41 -8.40 -37.01
C VAL A 58 29.63 -8.03 -38.49
N ARG A 59 29.18 -8.90 -39.39
CA ARG A 59 29.43 -8.75 -40.85
C ARG A 59 28.22 -8.23 -41.64
N GLY A 60 27.00 -8.39 -41.12
CA GLY A 60 25.78 -7.94 -41.79
C GLY A 60 25.55 -6.44 -41.64
N THR A 61 24.71 -5.87 -42.51
CA THR A 61 24.33 -4.45 -42.40
C THR A 61 23.34 -4.21 -41.26
N VAL A 62 23.17 -2.96 -40.84
CA VAL A 62 22.13 -2.58 -39.86
C VAL A 62 20.73 -2.86 -40.40
N ALA A 63 20.49 -2.57 -41.68
CA ALA A 63 19.21 -2.83 -42.32
C ALA A 63 18.87 -4.33 -42.37
N GLU A 64 19.85 -5.17 -42.70
CA GLU A 64 19.71 -6.64 -42.63
C GLU A 64 19.42 -7.13 -41.23
N PHE A 65 20.08 -6.56 -40.22
CA PHE A 65 19.82 -6.91 -38.82
C PHE A 65 18.37 -6.61 -38.41
N ILE A 66 17.89 -5.39 -38.67
CA ILE A 66 16.52 -4.97 -38.35
C ILE A 66 15.50 -5.90 -39.03
N HIS A 67 15.68 -6.15 -40.33
CA HIS A 67 14.79 -7.02 -41.11
C HIS A 67 14.76 -8.45 -40.54
N ARG A 68 15.92 -8.99 -40.15
CA ARG A 68 15.99 -10.33 -39.55
C ARG A 68 15.34 -10.37 -38.16
N VAL A 69 15.48 -9.33 -37.35
CA VAL A 69 14.83 -9.28 -36.02
C VAL A 69 13.32 -9.25 -36.18
N GLU A 70 12.80 -8.40 -37.07
CA GLU A 70 11.36 -8.28 -37.35
C GLU A 70 10.77 -9.61 -37.84
N ASP A 71 11.31 -10.16 -38.92
CA ASP A 71 10.76 -11.37 -39.56
C ASP A 71 10.81 -12.62 -38.68
N ARG A 72 11.81 -12.71 -37.80
CA ARG A 72 12.18 -14.01 -37.19
C ARG A 72 12.00 -14.09 -35.70
N SER A 73 12.35 -13.02 -34.98
CA SER A 73 12.21 -13.00 -33.53
C SER A 73 10.82 -12.55 -33.11
N SER A 74 10.17 -11.76 -33.97
CA SER A 74 8.96 -11.00 -33.63
C SER A 74 9.06 -10.25 -32.30
N LEU A 75 10.29 -9.92 -31.86
CA LEU A 75 10.54 -9.11 -30.66
C LEU A 75 10.33 -7.63 -30.96
N LEU A 76 10.71 -7.19 -32.15
CA LEU A 76 10.37 -5.88 -32.72
C LEU A 76 9.34 -6.08 -33.83
N MET A 77 8.37 -5.18 -33.93
CA MET A 77 7.36 -5.18 -34.99
C MET A 77 7.14 -3.78 -35.54
N MET A 78 6.96 -3.65 -36.86
CA MET A 78 6.49 -2.42 -37.48
C MET A 78 5.00 -2.20 -37.15
N THR A 79 4.67 -1.08 -36.51
CA THR A 79 3.30 -0.78 -36.06
C THR A 79 2.55 0.26 -36.87
N GLY A 80 3.24 0.90 -37.81
CA GLY A 80 2.61 1.77 -38.79
C GLY A 80 3.60 2.70 -39.46
N LEU A 81 3.04 3.59 -40.28
CA LEU A 81 3.75 4.69 -40.91
C LEU A 81 3.35 6.00 -40.22
N ASP A 82 4.31 6.89 -39.99
CA ASP A 82 4.05 8.24 -39.50
C ASP A 82 4.99 9.24 -40.21
N VAL A 83 4.69 10.53 -40.11
CA VAL A 83 5.47 11.59 -40.74
C VAL A 83 6.55 12.10 -39.78
N GLU A 84 7.80 11.93 -40.16
CA GLU A 84 8.98 12.45 -39.46
C GLU A 84 9.79 13.32 -40.44
N ASP A 85 10.08 14.56 -40.07
CA ASP A 85 10.77 15.54 -40.92
C ASP A 85 10.16 15.70 -42.33
N GLY A 86 8.83 15.56 -42.43
CA GLY A 86 8.09 15.67 -43.69
C GLY A 86 8.16 14.42 -44.57
N LEU A 87 8.76 13.33 -44.10
CA LEU A 87 8.85 12.04 -44.79
C LEU A 87 7.98 11.00 -44.08
N LEU A 88 7.30 10.17 -44.86
CA LEU A 88 6.56 9.03 -44.34
C LEU A 88 7.56 7.91 -44.01
N VAL A 89 7.67 7.54 -42.74
CA VAL A 89 8.62 6.54 -42.23
C VAL A 89 7.92 5.46 -41.41
N GLU A 90 8.51 4.27 -41.41
CA GLU A 90 8.06 3.14 -40.58
C GLU A 90 8.40 3.35 -39.12
N PHE A 91 7.47 3.01 -38.23
CA PHE A 91 7.66 2.99 -36.79
C PHE A 91 7.67 1.56 -36.26
N PHE A 92 8.58 1.30 -35.33
CA PHE A 92 8.83 0.03 -34.70
C PHE A 92 8.59 0.14 -33.19
N GLU A 93 8.14 -0.95 -32.58
CA GLU A 93 8.10 -1.11 -31.12
C GLU A 93 8.46 -2.53 -30.73
N PHE A 94 8.84 -2.72 -29.46
CA PHE A 94 8.91 -4.06 -28.91
C PHE A 94 7.51 -4.63 -28.79
N ARG A 95 7.32 -5.88 -29.22
CA ARG A 95 6.02 -6.55 -29.26
C ARG A 95 5.29 -6.57 -27.91
N HIS A 96 6.04 -6.52 -26.82
CA HIS A 96 5.50 -6.34 -25.49
C HIS A 96 6.45 -5.46 -24.68
N LEU A 97 5.89 -4.53 -23.88
CA LEU A 97 6.68 -3.63 -23.04
C LEU A 97 7.64 -4.40 -22.11
N THR A 98 7.20 -5.54 -21.57
CA THR A 98 8.05 -6.40 -20.73
C THR A 98 9.29 -6.93 -21.44
N PHE A 99 9.28 -7.09 -22.77
CA PHE A 99 10.50 -7.42 -23.50
C PHE A 99 11.48 -6.25 -23.55
N GLN A 100 10.98 -5.02 -23.75
CA GLN A 100 11.79 -3.81 -23.67
C GLN A 100 12.39 -3.66 -22.27
N GLU A 101 11.59 -3.87 -21.22
CA GLU A 101 12.03 -3.78 -19.82
C GLU A 101 13.07 -4.86 -19.49
N TYR A 102 12.85 -6.11 -19.90
CA TYR A 102 13.79 -7.21 -19.71
C TYR A 102 15.12 -6.98 -20.45
N LEU A 103 15.06 -6.57 -21.72
CA LEU A 103 16.27 -6.30 -22.51
C LEU A 103 17.02 -5.07 -21.98
N CYS A 104 16.31 -4.04 -21.51
CA CYS A 104 16.92 -2.91 -20.84
C CYS A 104 17.63 -3.34 -19.55
N ALA A 105 16.95 -4.10 -18.68
CA ALA A 105 17.53 -4.62 -17.45
C ALA A 105 18.79 -5.44 -17.71
N ARG A 106 18.75 -6.34 -18.70
CA ARG A 106 19.92 -7.11 -19.12
C ARG A 106 21.04 -6.22 -19.68
N GLY A 107 20.70 -5.21 -20.47
CA GLY A 107 21.67 -4.23 -20.97
C GLY A 107 22.39 -3.48 -19.85
N MET A 108 21.69 -3.11 -18.77
CA MET A 108 22.30 -2.47 -17.60
C MET A 108 23.26 -3.41 -16.85
N VAL A 109 22.94 -4.70 -16.78
CA VAL A 109 23.77 -5.71 -16.12
C VAL A 109 25.04 -6.03 -16.92
N GLU A 110 24.90 -6.22 -18.24
CA GLU A 110 26.00 -6.62 -19.12
C GLU A 110 26.85 -5.42 -19.59
N GLY A 111 26.42 -4.19 -19.29
CA GLY A 111 27.04 -2.97 -19.80
C GLY A 111 26.69 -2.65 -21.26
N TRP A 112 25.68 -3.29 -21.84
CA TRP A 112 25.24 -3.04 -23.22
C TRP A 112 24.22 -1.90 -23.27
N HIS A 113 24.62 -0.71 -22.85
CA HIS A 113 23.77 0.47 -22.83
C HIS A 113 24.49 1.72 -23.37
N PRO A 114 23.76 2.77 -23.76
CA PRO A 114 24.37 4.02 -24.18
C PRO A 114 25.21 4.65 -23.08
N ASP A 115 26.26 5.39 -23.47
CA ASP A 115 27.21 6.09 -22.58
C ASP A 115 27.95 5.23 -21.55
N ARG A 116 28.01 3.90 -21.76
CA ARG A 116 28.71 2.97 -20.88
C ARG A 116 30.16 3.40 -20.64
N LYS A 117 30.58 3.37 -19.37
CA LYS A 117 31.96 3.56 -18.93
C LYS A 117 32.47 2.26 -18.30
N GLU A 118 33.78 2.01 -18.43
CA GLU A 118 34.42 0.82 -17.84
C GLU A 118 34.32 0.75 -16.31
N THR A 119 34.11 1.89 -15.64
CA THR A 119 33.95 2.01 -14.20
C THR A 119 32.50 1.90 -13.73
N ASP A 120 31.55 1.74 -14.65
CA ASP A 120 30.14 1.66 -14.32
C ASP A 120 29.87 0.41 -13.49
N THR A 121 29.05 0.59 -12.46
CA THR A 121 28.49 -0.47 -11.63
C THR A 121 26.99 -0.52 -11.84
N LEU A 122 26.36 -1.66 -11.51
CA LEU A 122 24.91 -1.79 -11.60
C LEU A 122 24.17 -0.69 -10.80
N VAL A 123 24.75 -0.29 -9.65
CA VAL A 123 24.23 0.82 -8.84
C VAL A 123 24.32 2.15 -9.58
N SER A 124 25.51 2.50 -10.09
CA SER A 124 25.70 3.81 -10.73
C SER A 124 24.85 4.00 -11.98
N VAL A 125 24.52 2.92 -12.69
CA VAL A 125 23.67 3.00 -13.88
C VAL A 125 22.18 3.05 -13.56
N LEU A 126 21.73 2.43 -12.46
CA LEU A 126 20.30 2.37 -12.09
C LEU A 126 19.85 3.44 -11.09
N ALA A 127 20.72 3.86 -10.17
CA ALA A 127 20.38 4.82 -9.11
C ALA A 127 19.73 6.13 -9.61
N PRO A 128 20.14 6.71 -10.76
CA PRO A 128 19.47 7.89 -11.30
C PRO A 128 17.98 7.69 -11.62
N TYR A 129 17.53 6.44 -11.80
CA TYR A 129 16.19 6.10 -12.26
C TYR A 129 15.28 5.54 -11.16
N PHE A 130 15.74 5.48 -9.90
CA PHE A 130 14.98 4.90 -8.78
C PHE A 130 13.62 5.55 -8.53
N GLU A 131 13.45 6.83 -8.89
CA GLU A 131 12.20 7.58 -8.74
C GLU A 131 11.44 7.72 -10.07
N GLU A 132 11.87 7.04 -11.14
CA GLU A 132 11.23 7.10 -12.44
C GLU A 132 10.28 5.92 -12.67
N GLU A 133 8.97 6.20 -12.81
CA GLU A 133 7.93 5.19 -12.98
C GLU A 133 8.20 4.21 -14.13
N LYS A 134 8.75 4.70 -15.25
CA LYS A 134 9.08 3.86 -16.42
C LYS A 134 10.12 2.78 -16.09
N TRP A 135 10.93 2.96 -15.05
CA TRP A 135 11.99 2.03 -14.66
C TRP A 135 11.57 1.06 -13.57
N ARG A 136 10.30 1.11 -13.15
CA ARG A 136 9.77 0.32 -12.04
C ARG A 136 10.01 -1.17 -12.21
N GLU A 137 9.82 -1.70 -13.41
CA GLU A 137 10.03 -3.13 -13.72
C GLU A 137 11.50 -3.44 -14.08
N VAL A 138 12.23 -2.45 -14.62
CA VAL A 138 13.64 -2.63 -15.02
C VAL A 138 14.53 -2.88 -13.80
N ILE A 139 14.32 -2.16 -12.70
CA ILE A 139 15.19 -2.22 -11.52
C ILE A 139 15.12 -3.62 -10.84
N PRO A 140 13.94 -4.18 -10.51
CA PRO A 140 13.84 -5.54 -9.98
C PRO A 140 14.39 -6.61 -10.94
N LEU A 141 14.08 -6.52 -12.23
CA LEU A 141 14.61 -7.44 -13.24
C LEU A 141 16.15 -7.40 -13.28
N ALA A 142 16.74 -6.21 -13.21
CA ALA A 142 18.19 -6.06 -13.19
C ALA A 142 18.80 -6.61 -11.88
N ALA A 143 18.10 -6.47 -10.75
CA ALA A 143 18.52 -7.08 -9.48
C ALA A 143 18.52 -8.61 -9.57
N VAL A 144 17.55 -9.23 -10.24
CA VAL A 144 17.52 -10.69 -10.44
C VAL A 144 18.64 -11.14 -11.40
N LEU A 145 18.85 -10.40 -12.49
CA LEU A 145 19.83 -10.73 -13.53
C LEU A 145 21.29 -10.47 -13.10
N GLY A 146 21.52 -9.51 -12.18
CA GLY A 146 22.85 -9.00 -11.83
C GLY A 146 23.78 -9.98 -11.09
N GLY A 147 23.26 -11.10 -10.58
CA GLY A 147 24.04 -12.08 -9.85
C GLY A 147 24.84 -11.47 -8.69
N LYS A 148 26.17 -11.44 -8.78
CA LYS A 148 27.02 -10.83 -7.73
C LYS A 148 26.95 -9.31 -7.68
N ALA A 149 26.60 -8.65 -8.79
CA ALA A 149 26.48 -7.19 -8.86
C ALA A 149 25.21 -6.67 -8.18
N THR A 150 24.27 -7.56 -7.85
CA THR A 150 23.01 -7.26 -7.17
C THR A 150 23.20 -6.81 -5.73
N GLU A 151 24.21 -7.34 -5.03
CA GLU A 151 24.43 -7.07 -3.60
C GLU A 151 24.54 -5.55 -3.30
N PRO A 152 25.41 -4.76 -3.98
CA PRO A 152 25.43 -3.30 -3.83
C PRO A 152 24.11 -2.60 -4.19
N LEU A 153 23.36 -3.13 -5.18
CA LEU A 153 22.08 -2.56 -5.59
C LEU A 153 21.02 -2.67 -4.50
N ILE A 154 20.91 -3.84 -3.87
CA ILE A 154 20.00 -4.04 -2.74
C ILE A 154 20.40 -3.15 -1.55
N GLN A 155 21.70 -3.00 -1.29
CA GLN A 155 22.20 -2.11 -0.23
C GLN A 155 21.80 -0.65 -0.50
N GLU A 156 21.97 -0.16 -1.73
CA GLU A 156 21.61 1.21 -2.09
C GLU A 156 20.08 1.45 -2.01
N LEU A 157 19.27 0.54 -2.54
CA LEU A 157 17.81 0.60 -2.43
C LEU A 157 17.35 0.58 -0.97
N THR A 158 18.00 -0.23 -0.13
CA THR A 158 17.75 -0.28 1.32
C THR A 158 18.05 1.05 1.99
N ALA A 159 19.23 1.63 1.71
CA ALA A 159 19.62 2.92 2.25
C ALA A 159 18.66 4.05 1.83
N ALA A 160 18.28 4.08 0.55
CA ALA A 160 17.32 5.03 0.02
C ALA A 160 15.93 4.90 0.68
N CYS A 161 15.42 3.68 0.89
CA CYS A 161 14.16 3.44 1.60
C CYS A 161 14.20 3.99 3.04
N LEU A 162 15.29 3.74 3.77
CA LEU A 162 15.47 4.23 5.14
C LEU A 162 15.52 5.76 5.22
N GLN A 163 16.18 6.42 4.26
CA GLN A 163 16.20 7.88 4.17
C GLN A 163 14.80 8.46 3.97
N VAL A 164 13.99 7.84 3.09
CA VAL A 164 12.59 8.23 2.89
C VAL A 164 11.81 8.09 4.19
N SER A 165 11.94 6.97 4.91
CA SER A 165 11.23 6.75 6.17
C SER A 165 11.62 7.75 7.26
N ALA A 166 12.91 8.11 7.37
CA ALA A 166 13.43 9.05 8.35
C ALA A 166 13.04 10.51 8.06
N SER A 167 12.91 10.88 6.78
CA SER A 167 12.62 12.26 6.36
C SER A 167 11.23 12.76 6.78
N GLY A 168 10.34 11.89 7.26
CA GLY A 168 9.03 12.26 7.79
C GLY A 168 8.13 12.99 6.80
N ARG A 169 8.46 13.00 5.49
CA ARG A 169 7.67 13.64 4.44
C ARG A 169 6.37 12.88 4.22
N ALA A 170 5.40 13.15 5.08
CA ALA A 170 4.04 12.64 5.04
C ALA A 170 3.17 13.22 3.91
N GLU A 171 3.73 14.10 3.05
CA GLU A 171 2.93 14.93 2.14
C GLU A 171 3.09 14.63 0.65
N ASN A 172 3.95 13.69 0.24
CA ASN A 172 3.97 13.24 -1.16
C ASN A 172 3.27 11.87 -1.29
N PRO A 173 2.03 11.81 -1.81
CA PRO A 173 1.25 10.58 -1.94
C PRO A 173 1.71 9.67 -3.09
N LYS A 174 2.89 9.93 -3.68
CA LYS A 174 3.44 8.98 -4.66
C LYS A 174 3.94 7.77 -3.87
N PRO A 175 3.51 6.54 -4.22
CA PRO A 175 4.15 5.36 -3.66
C PRO A 175 5.65 5.50 -3.90
N SER A 176 6.45 5.36 -2.84
CA SER A 176 7.89 5.46 -3.00
C SER A 176 8.31 4.32 -3.92
N LEU A 177 8.61 4.63 -5.18
CA LEU A 177 9.05 3.68 -6.18
C LEU A 177 10.22 2.84 -5.68
N LEU A 178 11.05 3.42 -4.80
CA LEU A 178 12.09 2.74 -4.04
C LEU A 178 11.59 1.54 -3.22
N ILE A 179 10.50 1.70 -2.46
CA ILE A 179 9.91 0.62 -1.64
C ILE A 179 9.43 -0.49 -2.56
N ASN A 180 8.78 -0.13 -3.68
CA ASN A 180 8.32 -1.11 -4.67
C ASN A 180 9.49 -1.82 -5.36
N SER A 181 10.53 -1.10 -5.77
CA SER A 181 11.71 -1.69 -6.41
C SER A 181 12.44 -2.63 -5.46
N LEU A 182 12.63 -2.25 -4.19
CA LEU A 182 13.22 -3.13 -3.18
C LEU A 182 12.31 -4.34 -2.91
N GLY A 183 11.02 -4.11 -2.73
CA GLY A 183 10.02 -5.13 -2.46
C GLY A 183 9.91 -6.19 -3.55
N HIS A 184 9.78 -5.76 -4.80
CA HIS A 184 9.78 -6.66 -5.97
C HIS A 184 11.12 -7.37 -6.16
N SER A 185 12.27 -6.69 -5.92
CA SER A 185 13.57 -7.35 -5.96
C SER A 185 13.67 -8.51 -4.96
N LEU A 186 13.14 -8.33 -3.75
CA LEU A 186 13.09 -9.40 -2.75
C LEU A 186 12.05 -10.47 -3.09
N ALA A 187 10.90 -10.07 -3.63
CA ALA A 187 9.84 -11.00 -4.04
C ALA A 187 10.30 -11.93 -5.17
N ASP A 188 11.09 -11.41 -6.11
CA ASP A 188 11.70 -12.16 -7.21
C ASP A 188 13.01 -12.86 -6.80
N GLU A 189 13.32 -12.87 -5.49
CA GLU A 189 14.47 -13.57 -4.89
C GLU A 189 15.85 -13.14 -5.43
N ALA A 190 16.01 -11.84 -5.70
CA ALA A 190 17.28 -11.26 -6.14
C ALA A 190 18.45 -11.69 -5.23
N ALA A 191 19.57 -12.07 -5.85
CA ALA A 191 20.69 -12.68 -5.14
C ALA A 191 21.42 -11.66 -4.26
N ALA A 192 21.35 -11.84 -2.94
CA ALA A 192 22.11 -11.08 -1.95
C ALA A 192 22.45 -11.93 -0.73
N ARG A 193 23.41 -11.45 0.08
CA ARG A 193 23.80 -12.10 1.34
C ARG A 193 22.68 -12.04 2.37
N PRO A 194 22.56 -13.02 3.28
CA PRO A 194 21.54 -13.02 4.31
C PRO A 194 21.49 -11.73 5.15
N GLU A 195 22.64 -11.13 5.44
CA GLU A 195 22.74 -9.90 6.21
C GLU A 195 22.12 -8.71 5.45
N THR A 196 22.37 -8.63 4.15
CA THR A 196 21.82 -7.59 3.27
C THR A 196 20.31 -7.76 3.08
N ILE A 197 19.84 -9.00 2.89
CA ILE A 197 18.39 -9.29 2.88
C ILE A 197 17.74 -8.93 4.22
N GLY A 198 18.38 -9.24 5.34
CA GLY A 198 17.87 -8.88 6.68
C GLY A 198 17.71 -7.37 6.84
N CYS A 199 18.69 -6.58 6.38
CA CYS A 199 18.60 -5.12 6.37
C CYS A 199 17.49 -4.61 5.45
N ALA A 200 17.34 -5.21 4.26
CA ALA A 200 16.28 -4.87 3.32
C ALA A 200 14.89 -5.13 3.89
N ILE A 201 14.67 -6.29 4.52
CA ILE A 201 13.40 -6.62 5.19
C ILE A 201 13.10 -5.63 6.32
N GLN A 202 14.10 -5.29 7.14
CA GLN A 202 13.95 -4.27 8.19
C GLN A 202 13.53 -2.92 7.61
N ALA A 203 14.15 -2.49 6.51
CA ALA A 203 13.79 -1.25 5.84
C ALA A 203 12.36 -1.29 5.30
N LEU A 204 11.94 -2.39 4.65
CA LEU A 204 10.56 -2.54 4.15
C LEU A 204 9.55 -2.53 5.30
N VAL A 205 9.80 -3.21 6.41
CA VAL A 205 8.94 -3.20 7.60
C VAL A 205 8.87 -1.80 8.23
N ALA A 206 10.00 -1.11 8.36
CA ALA A 206 10.05 0.26 8.85
C ALA A 206 9.35 1.27 7.92
N CYS A 207 9.12 0.89 6.66
CA CYS A 207 8.33 1.65 5.68
C CYS A 207 6.85 1.22 5.64
N GLY A 208 6.47 0.13 6.33
CA GLY A 208 5.11 -0.38 6.39
C GLY A 208 4.73 -1.40 5.31
N LEU A 209 5.73 -2.07 4.71
CA LEU A 209 5.68 -3.02 3.58
C LEU A 209 5.04 -2.45 2.30
N ASP A 210 3.84 -1.90 2.36
CA ASP A 210 3.14 -1.38 1.18
C ASP A 210 2.05 -0.35 1.53
N HIS A 211 2.09 0.20 2.76
CA HIS A 211 1.01 1.02 3.31
C HIS A 211 0.63 2.26 2.45
N GLN A 212 1.50 2.67 1.53
CA GLN A 212 1.32 3.87 0.71
C GLN A 212 0.89 3.63 -0.75
N THR A 213 0.87 2.39 -1.26
CA THR A 213 0.45 2.11 -2.66
C THR A 213 -1.09 2.08 -2.78
N ARG A 214 -1.70 3.25 -2.68
CA ARG A 214 -3.11 3.44 -3.08
C ARG A 214 -3.30 3.49 -4.61
N SER A 215 -2.24 3.25 -5.37
CA SER A 215 -2.23 3.27 -6.84
C SER A 215 -2.56 1.90 -7.43
N ASN A 216 -2.96 1.88 -8.70
CA ASN A 216 -3.15 0.69 -9.55
C ASN A 216 -1.87 -0.16 -9.77
N VAL A 217 -0.91 -0.11 -8.84
CA VAL A 217 0.36 -0.83 -8.91
C VAL A 217 0.16 -2.16 -8.20
N GLN A 218 0.62 -3.24 -8.83
CA GLN A 218 0.58 -4.57 -8.26
C GLN A 218 1.45 -4.62 -7.01
N SER A 219 0.82 -4.93 -5.87
CA SER A 219 1.51 -5.11 -4.59
C SER A 219 2.50 -6.27 -4.69
N PHE A 220 3.73 -6.06 -4.21
CA PHE A 220 4.76 -7.12 -4.13
C PHE A 220 4.54 -8.04 -2.91
N VAL A 221 3.73 -7.62 -1.94
CA VAL A 221 3.60 -8.30 -0.64
C VAL A 221 3.11 -9.75 -0.79
N PRO A 222 2.10 -10.08 -1.62
CA PRO A 222 1.69 -11.48 -1.80
C PRO A 222 2.82 -12.38 -2.30
N SER A 223 3.57 -11.93 -3.30
CA SER A 223 4.71 -12.66 -3.87
C SER A 223 5.85 -12.80 -2.86
N LEU A 224 6.21 -11.72 -2.16
CA LEU A 224 7.24 -11.74 -1.12
C LEU A 224 6.90 -12.70 0.03
N MET A 225 5.63 -12.71 0.45
CA MET A 225 5.17 -13.56 1.53
C MET A 225 5.06 -15.04 1.11
N ALA A 226 4.79 -15.32 -0.17
CA ALA A 226 4.80 -16.68 -0.72
C ALA A 226 6.22 -17.21 -0.98
N GLY A 227 7.18 -16.32 -1.21
CA GLY A 227 8.57 -16.66 -1.48
C GLY A 227 9.39 -17.05 -0.25
N ARG A 228 10.67 -17.29 -0.47
CA ARG A 228 11.62 -17.76 0.56
C ARG A 228 11.78 -16.84 1.78
N TYR A 229 11.39 -15.57 1.69
CA TYR A 229 11.62 -14.56 2.72
C TYR A 229 10.39 -14.26 3.60
N GLY A 230 9.20 -14.78 3.26
CA GLY A 230 7.97 -14.47 3.99
C GLY A 230 8.04 -14.73 5.49
N GLY A 231 8.70 -15.83 5.89
CA GLY A 231 8.91 -16.17 7.31
C GLY A 231 9.78 -15.15 8.07
N GLU A 232 10.82 -14.61 7.44
CA GLU A 232 11.66 -13.58 8.06
C GLU A 232 10.95 -12.22 8.08
N VAL A 233 10.13 -11.90 7.06
CA VAL A 233 9.32 -10.67 7.03
C VAL A 233 8.34 -10.63 8.22
N ILE A 234 7.58 -11.70 8.46
CA ILE A 234 6.62 -11.70 9.58
C ILE A 234 7.32 -11.67 10.94
N LYS A 235 8.44 -12.38 11.08
CA LYS A 235 9.26 -12.35 12.30
C LYS A 235 9.82 -10.96 12.57
N GLU A 236 10.28 -10.27 11.53
CA GLU A 236 10.75 -8.88 11.62
C GLU A 236 9.60 -7.93 11.98
N ALA A 237 8.44 -8.05 11.33
CA ALA A 237 7.28 -7.22 11.63
C ALA A 237 6.82 -7.36 13.08
N ARG A 238 6.80 -8.60 13.62
CA ARG A 238 6.54 -8.87 15.04
C ARG A 238 7.53 -8.18 15.96
N ARG A 239 8.82 -8.34 15.68
CA ARG A 239 9.90 -7.71 16.43
C ARG A 239 9.76 -6.18 16.43
N ALA A 240 9.48 -5.61 15.27
CA ALA A 240 9.37 -4.17 15.10
C ALA A 240 8.16 -3.59 15.85
N VAL A 241 7.01 -4.27 15.88
CA VAL A 241 5.84 -3.83 16.67
C VAL A 241 6.11 -3.89 18.18
N ALA A 242 6.95 -4.82 18.63
CA ALA A 242 7.37 -4.93 20.03
C ALA A 242 8.40 -3.87 20.44
N ASP A 243 9.07 -3.22 19.48
CA ASP A 243 10.07 -2.20 19.75
C ASP A 243 9.42 -0.82 19.94
N GLU A 244 9.48 -0.29 21.17
CA GLU A 244 8.95 1.01 21.56
C GLU A 244 9.60 2.20 20.82
N GLY A 245 10.79 2.02 20.25
CA GLY A 245 11.48 3.03 19.46
C GLY A 245 11.00 3.16 18.02
N SER A 246 10.16 2.22 17.54
CA SER A 246 9.71 2.18 16.15
C SER A 246 8.48 3.07 15.89
N ASP A 247 8.29 3.45 14.62
CA ASP A 247 7.00 4.00 14.18
C ASP A 247 5.97 2.88 14.17
N PHE A 248 5.32 2.68 15.33
CA PHE A 248 4.37 1.59 15.53
C PHE A 248 3.22 1.62 14.53
N THR A 249 2.94 2.75 13.88
CA THR A 249 1.93 2.84 12.82
C THR A 249 2.36 2.00 11.63
N LYS A 250 3.53 2.29 11.07
CA LYS A 250 4.08 1.59 9.91
C LYS A 250 4.32 0.12 10.23
N THR A 251 4.91 -0.18 11.38
CA THR A 251 5.21 -1.56 11.77
C THR A 251 3.92 -2.37 12.04
N THR A 252 2.88 -1.74 12.61
CA THR A 252 1.55 -2.37 12.76
C THR A 252 0.92 -2.66 11.40
N TYR A 253 1.03 -1.75 10.43
CA TYR A 253 0.56 -2.00 9.06
C TYR A 253 1.33 -3.14 8.39
N ALA A 254 2.66 -3.16 8.53
CA ALA A 254 3.49 -4.24 8.03
C ALA A 254 3.07 -5.59 8.63
N LEU A 255 2.89 -5.66 9.95
CA LEU A 255 2.45 -6.87 10.64
C LEU A 255 1.06 -7.30 10.18
N LYS A 256 0.10 -6.36 10.04
CA LYS A 256 -1.23 -6.66 9.54
C LYS A 256 -1.18 -7.28 8.14
N GLU A 257 -0.47 -6.66 7.19
CA GLU A 257 -0.41 -7.17 5.81
C GLU A 257 0.33 -8.52 5.75
N ALA A 258 1.44 -8.68 6.49
CA ALA A 258 2.15 -9.96 6.56
C ALA A 258 1.27 -11.07 7.14
N SER A 259 0.61 -10.82 8.28
CA SER A 259 -0.30 -11.79 8.92
C SER A 259 -1.48 -12.14 8.03
N TRP A 260 -2.01 -11.16 7.28
CA TRP A 260 -3.07 -11.41 6.31
C TRP A 260 -2.64 -12.35 5.19
N GLN A 261 -1.46 -12.13 4.59
CA GLN A 261 -0.97 -13.01 3.53
C GLN A 261 -0.70 -14.43 4.04
N VAL A 262 -0.12 -14.56 5.24
CA VAL A 262 0.09 -15.87 5.88
C VAL A 262 -1.24 -16.58 6.10
N ALA A 263 -2.27 -15.87 6.57
CA ALA A 263 -3.59 -16.44 6.77
C ALA A 263 -4.26 -16.85 5.46
N LEU A 264 -4.16 -16.03 4.40
CA LEU A 264 -4.63 -16.37 3.06
C LEU A 264 -4.00 -17.68 2.55
N GLN A 265 -2.69 -17.84 2.69
CA GLN A 265 -1.99 -19.05 2.25
C GLN A 265 -2.37 -20.27 3.11
N THR A 266 -2.42 -20.10 4.44
CA THR A 266 -2.70 -21.19 5.38
C THR A 266 -4.12 -21.74 5.22
N HIS A 267 -5.07 -20.86 4.91
CA HIS A 267 -6.48 -21.20 4.81
C HIS A 267 -7.00 -21.21 3.37
N ASN A 268 -6.12 -21.29 2.36
CA ASN A 268 -6.48 -21.30 0.94
C ASN A 268 -7.45 -20.17 0.53
N GLY A 269 -7.35 -19.00 1.17
CA GLY A 269 -8.23 -17.86 0.95
C GLY A 269 -9.63 -17.98 1.56
N GLU A 270 -9.94 -19.04 2.32
CA GLU A 270 -11.23 -19.21 2.96
C GLU A 270 -11.43 -18.17 4.07
N PHE A 271 -12.22 -17.15 3.76
CA PHE A 271 -12.43 -15.99 4.62
C PHE A 271 -12.91 -16.37 6.04
N MET A 272 -13.86 -17.29 6.16
CA MET A 272 -14.38 -17.70 7.47
C MET A 272 -13.34 -18.43 8.31
N ALA A 273 -12.52 -19.28 7.70
CA ALA A 273 -11.42 -19.95 8.39
C ALA A 273 -10.37 -18.95 8.89
N ILE A 274 -10.07 -17.90 8.11
CA ILE A 274 -9.17 -16.81 8.52
C ILE A 274 -9.76 -16.03 9.71
N LEU A 275 -11.06 -15.71 9.66
CA LEU A 275 -11.74 -15.03 10.76
C LEU A 275 -11.72 -15.87 12.05
N ASP A 276 -12.00 -17.18 11.94
CA ASP A 276 -11.96 -18.11 13.07
C ASP A 276 -10.55 -18.23 13.66
N ALA A 277 -9.52 -18.29 12.81
CA ALA A 277 -8.12 -18.26 13.23
C ALA A 277 -7.78 -16.98 13.99
N ALA A 278 -8.22 -15.81 13.49
CA ALA A 278 -8.03 -14.53 14.17
C ALA A 278 -8.68 -14.51 15.57
N ILE A 279 -9.91 -15.06 15.69
CA ILE A 279 -10.62 -15.18 16.97
C ILE A 279 -9.91 -16.14 17.92
N CYS A 280 -9.30 -17.22 17.40
CA CYS A 280 -8.52 -18.14 18.22
C CYS A 280 -7.25 -17.48 18.77
N GLU A 281 -6.55 -16.67 17.97
CA GLU A 281 -5.39 -15.89 18.43
C GLU A 281 -5.77 -14.85 19.50
N LEU A 282 -6.97 -14.29 19.45
CA LEU A 282 -7.47 -13.39 20.50
C LEU A 282 -7.70 -14.09 21.85
N ALA A 283 -7.87 -15.41 21.87
CA ALA A 283 -8.17 -16.17 23.08
C ALA A 283 -6.94 -16.63 23.86
N VAL A 284 -5.72 -16.33 23.39
CA VAL A 284 -4.47 -16.75 24.05
C VAL A 284 -4.04 -15.78 25.15
N ASP A 285 -3.16 -16.24 26.04
CA ASP A 285 -2.66 -15.41 27.15
C ASP A 285 -1.59 -14.41 26.73
N ASP A 286 -0.85 -14.69 25.65
CA ASP A 286 0.22 -13.84 25.11
C ASP A 286 -0.35 -12.60 24.39
N LEU A 287 -0.14 -11.42 24.98
CA LEU A 287 -0.64 -10.15 24.44
C LEU A 287 -0.10 -9.81 23.04
N TYR A 288 1.07 -10.31 22.64
CA TYR A 288 1.59 -10.08 21.29
C TYR A 288 0.76 -10.84 20.25
N ARG A 289 0.47 -12.11 20.53
CA ARG A 289 -0.41 -12.93 19.69
C ARG A 289 -1.84 -12.40 19.68
N VAL A 290 -2.35 -11.92 20.82
CA VAL A 290 -3.63 -11.22 20.87
C VAL A 290 -3.62 -9.99 19.96
N GLY A 291 -2.52 -9.23 19.92
CA GLY A 291 -2.34 -8.10 18.99
C GLY A 291 -2.42 -8.51 17.52
N GLU A 292 -1.76 -9.60 17.13
CA GLU A 292 -1.86 -10.14 15.76
C GLU A 292 -3.28 -10.59 15.40
N GLY A 293 -3.92 -11.32 16.31
CA GLY A 293 -5.32 -11.74 16.16
C GLY A 293 -6.25 -10.54 16.00
N ALA A 294 -6.04 -9.47 16.78
CA ALA A 294 -6.80 -8.23 16.69
C ALA A 294 -6.63 -7.53 15.35
N LEU A 295 -5.41 -7.47 14.81
CA LEU A 295 -5.14 -6.88 13.50
C LEU A 295 -5.79 -7.68 12.37
N LEU A 296 -5.63 -9.00 12.40
CA LEU A 296 -6.23 -9.88 11.41
C LEU A 296 -7.75 -9.79 11.45
N PHE A 297 -8.33 -9.80 12.65
CA PHE A 297 -9.77 -9.61 12.87
C PHE A 297 -10.27 -8.26 12.31
N ALA A 298 -9.58 -7.16 12.63
CA ALA A 298 -9.93 -5.84 12.12
C ALA A 298 -9.92 -5.80 10.58
N HIS A 299 -8.88 -6.39 9.97
CA HIS A 299 -8.72 -6.45 8.51
C HIS A 299 -9.80 -7.32 7.83
N CYS A 300 -10.22 -8.42 8.48
CA CYS A 300 -11.37 -9.20 8.04
C CYS A 300 -12.63 -8.32 8.00
N LEU A 301 -12.92 -7.60 9.09
CA LEU A 301 -14.09 -6.70 9.17
C LEU A 301 -14.05 -5.56 8.14
N GLU A 302 -12.86 -5.04 7.81
CA GLU A 302 -12.69 -4.01 6.78
C GLU A 302 -13.12 -4.48 5.39
N ARG A 303 -12.84 -5.75 5.07
CA ARG A 303 -13.13 -6.36 3.76
C ARG A 303 -14.54 -6.94 3.66
N LEU A 304 -15.25 -7.06 4.77
CA LEU A 304 -16.60 -7.59 4.76
C LEU A 304 -17.61 -6.59 4.20
N PRO A 305 -18.59 -7.05 3.39
CA PRO A 305 -19.79 -6.27 3.16
C PRO A 305 -20.48 -6.01 4.51
N LEU A 306 -21.14 -4.86 4.68
CA LEU A 306 -21.74 -4.33 5.92
C LEU A 306 -22.81 -5.24 6.61
N ARG A 307 -22.96 -6.50 6.21
CA ARG A 307 -23.83 -7.50 6.84
C ARG A 307 -23.01 -8.74 7.17
N LEU A 308 -22.60 -8.83 8.42
CA LEU A 308 -21.93 -10.00 8.99
C LEU A 308 -22.92 -11.11 9.37
N PRO A 309 -22.48 -12.38 9.37
CA PRO A 309 -23.22 -13.45 10.03
C PRO A 309 -23.42 -13.11 11.51
N ARG A 310 -24.64 -13.33 12.03
CA ARG A 310 -25.05 -13.01 13.42
C ARG A 310 -24.29 -13.77 14.52
N ALA A 311 -23.33 -14.62 14.17
CA ALA A 311 -22.71 -15.59 15.07
C ALA A 311 -21.27 -15.23 15.53
N ILE A 312 -20.84 -13.98 15.41
CA ILE A 312 -19.51 -13.59 15.90
C ILE A 312 -19.50 -13.61 17.44
N GLU A 313 -18.57 -14.36 18.02
CA GLU A 313 -18.40 -14.55 19.46
C GLU A 313 -17.78 -13.31 20.14
N LEU A 314 -18.54 -12.21 20.20
CA LEU A 314 -18.08 -10.95 20.81
C LEU A 314 -17.62 -11.12 22.26
N ASP A 315 -18.21 -12.07 22.99
CA ASP A 315 -17.85 -12.39 24.38
C ASP A 315 -16.40 -12.88 24.52
N ARG A 316 -15.78 -13.38 23.45
CA ARG A 316 -14.36 -13.76 23.41
C ARG A 316 -13.47 -12.63 22.91
N ILE A 317 -13.94 -11.92 21.89
CA ILE A 317 -13.17 -10.87 21.20
C ILE A 317 -13.01 -9.65 22.10
N VAL A 318 -14.09 -9.15 22.68
CA VAL A 318 -14.11 -7.88 23.41
C VAL A 318 -13.17 -7.91 24.62
N PRO A 319 -13.20 -8.91 25.51
CA PRO A 319 -12.28 -8.95 26.64
C PRO A 319 -10.80 -8.92 26.22
N ALA A 320 -10.45 -9.60 25.12
CA ALA A 320 -9.10 -9.61 24.58
C ALA A 320 -8.67 -8.22 24.07
N LEU A 321 -9.56 -7.53 23.33
CA LEU A 321 -9.30 -6.16 22.87
C LEU A 321 -9.18 -5.17 24.04
N LEU A 322 -9.98 -5.35 25.11
CA LEU A 322 -9.87 -4.53 26.30
C LEU A 322 -8.54 -4.75 27.03
N ARG A 323 -8.01 -5.96 27.09
CA ARG A 323 -6.65 -6.21 27.62
C ARG A 323 -5.60 -5.39 26.89
N LEU A 324 -5.68 -5.29 25.56
CA LEU A 324 -4.77 -4.48 24.75
C LEU A 324 -5.00 -2.97 24.95
N LEU A 325 -6.25 -2.50 25.00
CA LEU A 325 -6.60 -1.08 25.18
C LEU A 325 -6.13 -0.52 26.55
N TYR A 326 -6.17 -1.38 27.58
CA TYR A 326 -5.78 -1.03 28.94
C TYR A 326 -4.32 -1.39 29.26
N SER A 327 -3.54 -1.90 28.30
CA SER A 327 -2.11 -2.09 28.51
C SER A 327 -1.37 -0.75 28.56
N ASP A 328 -0.10 -0.77 28.96
CA ASP A 328 0.77 0.41 28.97
C ASP A 328 1.56 0.60 27.66
N VAL A 329 1.42 -0.33 26.71
CA VAL A 329 2.18 -0.33 25.45
C VAL A 329 1.38 0.38 24.35
N SER A 330 1.92 1.48 23.82
CA SER A 330 1.24 2.32 22.82
C SER A 330 0.84 1.56 21.55
N ALA A 331 1.68 0.64 21.08
CA ALA A 331 1.38 -0.20 19.91
C ALA A 331 0.14 -1.10 20.16
N GLN A 332 0.05 -1.72 21.34
CA GLN A 332 -1.09 -2.56 21.71
C GLN A 332 -2.37 -1.74 21.83
N GLN A 333 -2.30 -0.55 22.43
CA GLN A 333 -3.44 0.38 22.50
C GLN A 333 -3.90 0.81 21.11
N TYR A 334 -2.97 1.07 20.19
CA TYR A 334 -3.26 1.41 18.80
C TYR A 334 -3.96 0.26 18.05
N ILE A 335 -3.41 -0.96 18.17
CA ILE A 335 -4.00 -2.18 17.62
C ILE A 335 -5.43 -2.40 18.14
N ALA A 336 -5.63 -2.26 19.46
CA ALA A 336 -6.95 -2.35 20.08
C ALA A 336 -7.90 -1.30 19.50
N GLY A 337 -7.44 -0.06 19.40
CA GLY A 337 -8.17 1.04 18.78
C GLY A 337 -8.67 0.72 17.38
N TRP A 338 -7.82 0.10 16.56
CA TRP A 338 -8.19 -0.26 15.19
C TRP A 338 -9.22 -1.39 15.13
N ALA A 339 -9.06 -2.44 15.94
CA ALA A 339 -10.06 -3.52 16.02
C ALA A 339 -11.41 -3.02 16.55
N LEU A 340 -11.40 -2.14 17.56
CA LEU A 340 -12.62 -1.51 18.08
C LEU A 340 -13.25 -0.56 17.06
N TRP A 341 -12.45 0.14 16.26
CA TRP A 341 -12.95 0.97 15.16
C TRP A 341 -13.71 0.10 14.15
N ALA A 342 -13.18 -1.07 13.80
CA ALA A 342 -13.81 -1.99 12.87
C ALA A 342 -15.14 -2.53 13.42
N LEU A 343 -15.19 -2.91 14.71
CA LEU A 343 -16.42 -3.30 15.40
C LEU A 343 -17.48 -2.18 15.39
N GLY A 344 -17.06 -0.95 15.69
CA GLY A 344 -17.92 0.23 15.69
C GLY A 344 -18.48 0.51 14.30
N ARG A 345 -17.65 0.48 13.26
CA ARG A 345 -18.06 0.63 11.86
C ARG A 345 -19.10 -0.40 11.43
N CYS A 346 -19.05 -1.61 11.97
CA CYS A 346 -20.01 -2.69 11.69
C CYS A 346 -21.24 -2.69 12.62
N ASP A 347 -21.39 -1.71 13.53
CA ASP A 347 -22.49 -1.63 14.51
C ASP A 347 -22.63 -2.86 15.42
N MET A 348 -21.55 -3.62 15.57
CA MET A 348 -21.58 -4.94 16.22
C MET A 348 -21.62 -4.86 17.73
N TRP A 349 -21.02 -3.81 18.30
CA TRP A 349 -20.78 -3.72 19.72
C TRP A 349 -21.12 -2.32 20.23
N LEU A 350 -21.90 -2.28 21.32
CA LEU A 350 -22.07 -1.10 22.15
C LEU A 350 -21.16 -1.30 23.36
N PRO A 351 -20.14 -0.45 23.59
CA PRO A 351 -19.27 -0.59 24.74
C PRO A 351 -20.07 -0.66 26.05
N PRO A 352 -19.67 -1.48 27.03
CA PRO A 352 -20.32 -1.47 28.34
C PRO A 352 -20.02 -0.16 29.08
N THR A 353 -20.80 0.15 30.11
CA THR A 353 -20.50 1.26 31.05
C THR A 353 -19.27 0.94 31.89
N GLU A 354 -19.13 -0.33 32.31
CA GLU A 354 -17.99 -0.83 33.08
C GLU A 354 -17.34 -2.01 32.35
N PRO A 355 -16.01 -1.97 32.11
CA PRO A 355 -15.11 -0.83 32.35
C PRO A 355 -15.43 0.37 31.43
N ASP A 356 -15.03 1.58 31.81
CA ASP A 356 -15.30 2.81 31.02
C ASP A 356 -14.46 2.88 29.74
N VAL A 357 -14.82 2.07 28.75
CA VAL A 357 -14.11 1.97 27.46
C VAL A 357 -14.06 3.33 26.77
N PHE A 358 -15.18 4.06 26.76
CA PHE A 358 -15.26 5.39 26.15
C PHE A 358 -14.34 6.40 26.85
N GLY A 359 -14.35 6.41 28.20
CA GLY A 359 -13.44 7.23 28.99
C GLY A 359 -11.97 6.88 28.72
N ARG A 360 -11.63 5.58 28.64
CA ARG A 360 -10.26 5.14 28.34
C ARG A 360 -9.81 5.56 26.94
N ILE A 361 -10.62 5.33 25.91
CA ILE A 361 -10.30 5.75 24.53
C ILE A 361 -10.10 7.28 24.51
N PHE A 362 -11.01 8.04 25.12
CA PHE A 362 -10.91 9.50 25.17
C PHE A 362 -9.67 9.99 25.92
N TYR A 363 -9.35 9.39 27.06
CA TYR A 363 -8.13 9.70 27.79
C TYR A 363 -6.89 9.52 26.90
N LEU A 364 -6.78 8.40 26.19
CA LEU A 364 -5.68 8.13 25.27
C LEU A 364 -5.69 9.07 24.05
N CYS A 365 -6.86 9.50 23.56
CA CYS A 365 -6.96 10.54 22.52
C CYS A 365 -6.34 11.87 22.95
N ARG A 366 -6.41 12.19 24.25
CA ARG A 366 -5.95 13.47 24.80
C ARG A 366 -4.50 13.44 25.26
N HIS A 367 -4.17 12.36 25.95
CA HIS A 367 -2.94 12.22 26.73
C HIS A 367 -2.00 11.15 26.19
N GLY A 368 -2.34 10.50 25.08
CA GLY A 368 -1.46 9.55 24.40
C GLY A 368 -0.12 10.20 24.04
N SER A 369 0.95 9.44 24.24
CA SER A 369 2.34 9.86 24.02
C SER A 369 2.64 10.26 22.57
N ASN A 370 1.85 9.75 21.61
CA ASN A 370 2.07 9.92 20.18
C ASN A 370 0.82 10.54 19.50
N THR A 371 1.03 11.50 18.61
CA THR A 371 -0.04 12.14 17.81
C THR A 371 -0.84 11.14 16.97
N ILE A 372 -0.20 10.12 16.41
CA ILE A 372 -0.88 9.11 15.59
C ILE A 372 -1.80 8.25 16.46
N LEU A 373 -1.35 7.81 17.63
CA LEU A 373 -2.21 7.12 18.60
C LEU A 373 -3.44 7.96 18.95
N ARG A 374 -3.21 9.24 19.24
CA ARG A 374 -4.28 10.19 19.60
C ARG A 374 -5.31 10.34 18.48
N GLN A 375 -4.85 10.53 17.24
CA GLN A 375 -5.71 10.67 16.07
C GLN A 375 -6.45 9.38 15.72
N GLY A 376 -5.76 8.23 15.75
CA GLY A 376 -6.35 6.92 15.49
C GLY A 376 -7.45 6.60 16.49
N LEU A 377 -7.22 6.82 17.79
CA LEU A 377 -8.23 6.58 18.81
C LEU A 377 -9.39 7.59 18.76
N ALA A 378 -9.13 8.84 18.34
CA ALA A 378 -10.21 9.79 18.12
C ALA A 378 -11.12 9.32 16.99
N HIS A 379 -10.54 8.77 15.92
CA HIS A 379 -11.30 8.14 14.84
C HIS A 379 -12.06 6.91 15.33
N THR A 380 -11.44 6.03 16.11
CA THR A 380 -12.09 4.88 16.75
C THR A 380 -13.33 5.29 17.53
N LEU A 381 -13.22 6.31 18.38
CA LEU A 381 -14.30 6.80 19.24
C LEU A 381 -15.49 7.29 18.42
N VAL A 382 -15.24 8.07 17.37
CA VAL A 382 -16.28 8.61 16.47
C VAL A 382 -17.02 7.50 15.72
N GLN A 383 -16.39 6.35 15.52
CA GLN A 383 -16.99 5.22 14.80
C GLN A 383 -17.76 4.26 15.70
N GLN A 384 -17.68 4.41 17.03
CA GLN A 384 -18.43 3.55 17.94
C GLN A 384 -19.93 3.80 17.83
N LYS A 385 -20.70 2.75 18.07
CA LYS A 385 -22.14 2.84 18.22
C LYS A 385 -22.49 3.70 19.43
N LEU A 386 -23.35 4.69 19.24
CA LEU A 386 -23.78 5.60 20.29
C LEU A 386 -25.21 5.28 20.74
N ALA A 387 -25.45 5.35 22.05
CA ALA A 387 -26.78 5.27 22.64
C ALA A 387 -27.21 6.64 23.18
N SER A 388 -28.49 6.80 23.56
CA SER A 388 -28.94 8.01 24.24
C SER A 388 -28.23 8.15 25.60
N ARG A 389 -27.71 9.36 25.88
CA ARG A 389 -27.07 9.70 27.17
C ARG A 389 -28.02 9.64 28.35
N ASP A 390 -29.34 9.63 28.11
CA ASP A 390 -30.34 9.52 29.17
C ASP A 390 -30.46 8.07 29.68
N THR A 391 -30.11 7.09 28.83
CA THR A 391 -30.20 5.66 29.12
C THR A 391 -28.85 4.99 29.32
N TYR A 392 -27.76 5.66 28.96
CA TYR A 392 -26.42 5.08 28.90
C TYR A 392 -25.35 6.06 29.39
N ASN A 393 -24.57 5.65 30.39
CA ASN A 393 -23.63 6.51 31.13
C ASN A 393 -22.18 6.32 30.66
N ALA A 394 -21.87 6.66 29.42
CA ALA A 394 -20.50 6.64 28.91
C ALA A 394 -19.62 7.76 29.53
N PHE A 395 -18.30 7.58 29.45
CA PHE A 395 -17.29 8.58 29.88
C PHE A 395 -17.38 8.92 31.37
N HIS A 396 -17.90 8.01 32.20
CA HIS A 396 -18.16 8.30 33.61
C HIS A 396 -16.90 8.60 34.42
N SER A 397 -15.73 8.14 33.96
CA SER A 397 -14.42 8.43 34.54
C SER A 397 -13.89 9.84 34.22
N ILE A 398 -14.52 10.55 33.27
CA ILE A 398 -14.07 11.88 32.82
C ILE A 398 -14.85 12.99 33.52
N ASP A 399 -14.13 13.97 34.06
CA ASP A 399 -14.69 15.19 34.66
C ASP A 399 -15.28 16.10 33.56
N PRO A 400 -16.58 16.45 33.62
CA PRO A 400 -17.17 17.41 32.68
C PRO A 400 -16.41 18.74 32.60
N ASN A 401 -15.78 19.19 33.69
CA ASN A 401 -15.00 20.43 33.70
C ASN A 401 -13.70 20.32 32.90
N GLU A 402 -13.10 19.13 32.81
CA GLU A 402 -11.92 18.90 31.95
C GLU A 402 -12.30 19.05 30.48
N ILE A 403 -13.46 18.50 30.09
CA ILE A 403 -14.01 18.63 28.74
C ILE A 403 -14.30 20.10 28.42
N LEU A 404 -14.96 20.82 29.32
CA LEU A 404 -15.27 22.23 29.14
C LEU A 404 -14.01 23.08 28.96
N LYS A 405 -12.99 22.88 29.81
CA LYS A 405 -11.69 23.56 29.69
C LYS A 405 -11.03 23.28 28.34
N ALA A 406 -11.05 22.03 27.89
CA ALA A 406 -10.50 21.64 26.59
C ALA A 406 -11.25 22.28 25.42
N LEU A 407 -12.58 22.36 25.49
CA LEU A 407 -13.43 22.99 24.49
C LEU A 407 -13.18 24.50 24.35
N ILE A 408 -12.93 25.19 25.47
CA ILE A 408 -12.65 26.63 25.47
C ILE A 408 -11.21 26.91 25.02
N GLY A 409 -10.24 26.13 25.52
CA GLY A 409 -8.82 26.46 25.38
C GLY A 409 -8.17 25.99 24.07
N ARG A 410 -8.47 24.77 23.61
CA ARG A 410 -7.66 24.12 22.55
C ARG A 410 -8.49 23.54 21.40
N TYR A 411 -9.81 23.70 21.41
CA TYR A 411 -10.69 23.08 20.42
C TYR A 411 -10.35 23.42 18.97
N GLN A 412 -9.95 24.66 18.69
CA GLN A 412 -9.60 25.10 17.34
C GLN A 412 -8.23 24.59 16.85
N GLU A 413 -7.40 24.06 17.74
CA GLU A 413 -6.11 23.44 17.38
C GLU A 413 -6.27 21.97 16.99
N LEU A 414 -7.41 21.35 17.33
CA LEU A 414 -7.65 19.93 17.14
C LEU A 414 -7.99 19.58 15.69
N GLY A 415 -7.59 18.38 15.26
CA GLY A 415 -8.05 17.79 14.00
C GLY A 415 -9.55 17.46 14.02
N SER A 416 -10.12 17.20 12.85
CA SER A 416 -11.57 16.99 12.72
C SER A 416 -12.11 15.82 13.55
N TYR A 417 -11.36 14.70 13.64
CA TYR A 417 -11.73 13.56 14.48
C TYR A 417 -11.63 13.85 15.96
N GLU A 418 -10.57 14.52 16.40
CA GLU A 418 -10.38 14.91 17.80
C GLU A 418 -11.48 15.88 18.25
N ARG A 419 -11.88 16.82 17.38
CA ARG A 419 -13.03 17.70 17.63
C ARG A 419 -14.32 16.91 17.77
N ALA A 420 -14.59 15.98 16.86
CA ALA A 420 -15.79 15.14 16.93
C ALA A 420 -15.81 14.29 18.21
N ALA A 421 -14.69 13.66 18.57
CA ALA A 421 -14.57 12.89 19.81
C ALA A 421 -14.81 13.74 21.06
N MET A 422 -14.30 14.98 21.07
CA MET A 422 -14.55 15.95 22.14
C MET A 422 -16.04 16.29 22.26
N LEU A 423 -16.75 16.47 21.15
CA LEU A 423 -18.19 16.77 21.15
C LEU A 423 -19.03 15.58 21.64
N ILE A 424 -18.65 14.35 21.27
CA ILE A 424 -19.31 13.12 21.77
C ILE A 424 -19.12 13.02 23.30
N ALA A 425 -17.91 13.23 23.81
CA ALA A 425 -17.67 13.24 25.25
C ALA A 425 -18.48 14.35 25.96
N ALA A 426 -18.52 15.55 25.37
CA ALA A 426 -19.30 16.67 25.90
C ALA A 426 -20.81 16.39 25.94
N TYR A 427 -21.34 15.68 24.94
CA TYR A 427 -22.72 15.23 24.90
C TYR A 427 -23.06 14.31 26.08
N PHE A 428 -22.30 13.23 26.28
CA PHE A 428 -22.55 12.27 27.36
C PHE A 428 -22.37 12.89 28.74
N ARG A 429 -21.40 13.79 28.89
CA ARG A 429 -21.07 14.44 30.17
C ARG A 429 -21.82 15.74 30.43
N ARG A 430 -22.73 16.14 29.52
CA ARG A 430 -23.52 17.38 29.59
C ARG A 430 -22.64 18.61 29.86
N ALA A 431 -21.46 18.65 29.25
CA ALA A 431 -20.47 19.69 29.51
C ALA A 431 -20.85 21.05 28.86
N ILE A 432 -21.65 21.01 27.79
CA ILE A 432 -22.22 22.16 27.08
C ILE A 432 -23.65 21.83 26.61
N GLY A 433 -24.40 22.85 26.19
CA GLY A 433 -25.78 22.68 25.70
C GLY A 433 -25.86 22.00 24.33
N ASP A 434 -26.98 21.33 24.05
CA ASP A 434 -27.16 20.56 22.80
C ASP A 434 -27.09 21.43 21.55
N GLU A 435 -27.60 22.66 21.61
CA GLU A 435 -27.50 23.63 20.51
C GLU A 435 -26.04 23.94 20.14
N ASP A 436 -25.17 24.06 21.15
CA ASP A 436 -23.74 24.28 20.94
C ASP A 436 -23.07 23.04 20.33
N ILE A 437 -23.46 21.85 20.77
CA ILE A 437 -22.95 20.58 20.23
C ILE A 437 -23.35 20.44 18.77
N ILE A 438 -24.62 20.69 18.42
CA ILE A 438 -25.12 20.65 17.04
C ILE A 438 -24.34 21.64 16.17
N ARG A 439 -24.25 22.91 16.57
CA ARG A 439 -23.52 23.94 15.83
C ARG A 439 -22.07 23.54 15.56
N LYS A 440 -21.35 23.11 16.59
CA LYS A 440 -19.93 22.71 16.47
C LYS A 440 -19.76 21.44 15.65
N THR A 441 -20.70 20.50 15.70
CA THR A 441 -20.68 19.29 14.87
C THR A 441 -20.81 19.64 13.39
N LEU A 442 -21.71 20.58 13.06
CA LEU A 442 -21.87 21.07 11.69
C LEU A 442 -20.62 21.82 11.19
N GLU A 443 -19.90 22.55 12.06
CA GLU A 443 -18.59 23.15 11.72
C GLU A 443 -17.57 22.06 11.34
N VAL A 444 -17.52 20.96 12.09
CA VAL A 444 -16.61 19.83 11.80
C VAL A 444 -16.95 19.18 10.45
N GLU A 445 -18.23 19.01 10.10
CA GLU A 445 -18.62 18.53 8.78
C GLU A 445 -18.20 19.49 7.66
N GLN A 446 -18.37 20.80 7.87
CA GLN A 446 -18.02 21.82 6.87
C GLN A 446 -16.51 21.87 6.60
N LEU A 447 -15.68 21.78 7.64
CA LEU A 447 -14.23 21.73 7.51
C LEU A 447 -13.76 20.56 6.64
N LYS A 448 -14.45 19.42 6.68
CA LYS A 448 -14.13 18.25 5.83
C LYS A 448 -14.49 18.48 4.37
N SER A 449 -15.57 19.20 4.09
CA SER A 449 -16.02 19.46 2.72
C SER A 449 -15.14 20.44 1.93
N GLY A 450 -14.26 21.19 2.61
CA GLY A 450 -13.32 22.14 2.00
C GLY A 450 -11.92 21.58 1.71
N ILE A 451 -11.62 20.35 2.13
CA ILE A 451 -10.34 19.69 1.87
C ILE A 451 -10.48 18.90 0.56
N PRO A 452 -9.61 19.12 -0.47
CA PRO A 452 -9.60 18.31 -1.67
C PRO A 452 -9.46 16.83 -1.32
N ASP A 453 -10.27 16.01 -1.99
CA ASP A 453 -10.54 14.59 -1.78
C ASP A 453 -9.26 13.72 -1.87
N GLN A 454 -8.39 13.81 -0.86
CA GLN A 454 -7.24 12.95 -0.70
C GLN A 454 -7.33 12.26 0.65
N GLN A 455 -7.32 10.93 0.58
CA GLN A 455 -7.32 9.93 1.65
C GLN A 455 -8.70 9.35 2.07
N HIS A 456 -8.92 8.05 1.81
CA HIS A 456 -10.06 7.24 2.32
C HIS A 456 -10.30 7.55 3.81
N THR A 457 -11.47 7.89 4.35
CA THR A 457 -12.87 7.50 4.11
C THR A 457 -13.80 8.70 4.42
N PRO A 458 -14.04 9.64 3.48
CA PRO A 458 -14.94 10.76 3.74
C PRO A 458 -16.39 10.28 4.00
N VAL A 459 -16.81 9.21 3.31
CA VAL A 459 -18.21 8.78 3.24
C VAL A 459 -18.75 8.24 4.57
N GLN A 460 -17.93 7.64 5.44
CA GLN A 460 -18.43 6.96 6.65
C GLN A 460 -18.40 7.82 7.92
N VAL A 461 -17.54 8.83 7.97
CA VAL A 461 -17.55 9.76 9.11
C VAL A 461 -18.79 10.65 9.07
N ASP A 462 -19.23 11.00 7.86
CA ASP A 462 -20.48 11.74 7.63
C ASP A 462 -21.71 10.95 8.12
N VAL A 463 -21.69 9.61 8.02
CA VAL A 463 -22.79 8.76 8.50
C VAL A 463 -22.88 8.79 10.03
N ARG A 464 -21.76 8.59 10.74
CA ARG A 464 -21.75 8.55 12.22
C ARG A 464 -22.00 9.91 12.86
N LEU A 465 -21.49 10.99 12.26
CA LEU A 465 -21.83 12.34 12.71
C LEU A 465 -23.31 12.66 12.46
N GLY A 466 -23.88 12.16 11.35
CA GLY A 466 -25.32 12.26 11.09
C GLY A 466 -26.17 11.51 12.14
N GLU A 467 -25.77 10.31 12.54
CA GLU A 467 -26.43 9.56 13.63
C GLU A 467 -26.29 10.27 14.98
N PHE A 468 -25.12 10.84 15.26
CA PHE A 468 -24.88 11.64 16.46
C PHE A 468 -25.76 12.90 16.48
N LEU A 469 -25.92 13.59 15.35
CA LEU A 469 -26.85 14.71 15.20
C LEU A 469 -28.31 14.27 15.39
N ALA A 470 -28.68 13.08 14.90
CA ALA A 470 -30.02 12.53 15.11
C ALA A 470 -30.31 12.25 16.59
N LEU A 471 -29.32 11.79 17.38
CA LEU A 471 -29.46 11.64 18.84
C LEU A 471 -29.71 12.97 19.55
N LEU A 472 -29.24 14.08 18.99
CA LEU A 472 -29.48 15.45 19.48
C LEU A 472 -30.83 16.02 18.99
N GLY A 473 -31.63 15.24 18.26
CA GLY A 473 -32.91 15.68 17.69
C GLY A 473 -32.77 16.61 16.47
N TYR A 474 -31.58 16.74 15.90
CA TYR A 474 -31.37 17.56 14.71
C TYR A 474 -31.97 16.88 13.47
N GLN A 475 -32.94 17.53 12.84
CA GLN A 475 -33.49 17.12 11.56
C GLN A 475 -32.88 17.98 10.44
N ALA A 476 -32.15 17.34 9.52
CA ALA A 476 -31.58 18.05 8.38
C ALA A 476 -32.70 18.69 7.53
N PRO A 477 -32.54 19.95 7.06
CA PRO A 477 -33.56 20.60 6.25
C PRO A 477 -33.80 19.83 4.94
N PRO A 478 -35.07 19.65 4.52
CA PRO A 478 -35.45 18.75 3.42
C PRO A 478 -34.87 19.13 2.04
N ASP A 479 -34.47 20.39 1.83
CA ASP A 479 -34.02 20.92 0.53
C ASP A 479 -32.49 20.93 0.31
N GLY A 480 -31.70 20.34 1.21
CA GLY A 480 -30.25 20.27 1.04
C GLY A 480 -29.81 19.17 0.08
N LYS A 481 -28.95 19.49 -0.91
CA LYS A 481 -28.22 18.51 -1.77
C LYS A 481 -27.56 17.34 -0.98
N LYS A 482 -27.36 17.50 0.33
CA LYS A 482 -26.87 16.48 1.28
C LYS A 482 -27.87 15.35 1.59
N ALA A 483 -29.18 15.60 1.60
CA ALA A 483 -30.20 14.56 1.85
C ALA A 483 -30.26 13.51 0.72
N LYS A 484 -29.90 13.92 -0.51
CA LYS A 484 -29.69 13.00 -1.63
C LYS A 484 -28.47 12.11 -1.40
N ARG A 485 -27.33 12.63 -0.93
CA ARG A 485 -26.14 11.80 -0.60
C ARG A 485 -26.47 10.77 0.48
N ALA A 486 -27.10 11.16 1.58
CA ALA A 486 -27.49 10.22 2.64
C ALA A 486 -28.43 9.09 2.15
N ARG A 487 -29.31 9.37 1.16
CA ARG A 487 -30.21 8.36 0.56
C ARG A 487 -29.58 7.53 -0.57
N THR A 488 -28.67 8.10 -1.38
CA THR A 488 -27.99 7.37 -2.46
C THR A 488 -26.97 6.34 -1.93
N TYR A 489 -26.49 6.50 -0.70
CA TYR A 489 -25.57 5.55 -0.04
C TYR A 489 -26.26 4.57 0.91
N ALA A 490 -27.59 4.60 0.99
CA ALA A 490 -28.37 3.48 1.51
C ALA A 490 -28.39 2.34 0.47
N ARG A 491 -27.31 1.55 0.48
CA ARG A 491 -27.11 0.23 -0.16
C ARG A 491 -27.50 0.09 -1.64
N PRO A 492 -26.51 0.12 -2.57
CA PRO A 492 -26.60 -0.72 -3.77
C PRO A 492 -26.25 -2.16 -3.39
N ASP A 493 -27.08 -3.13 -3.80
CA ASP A 493 -26.67 -4.54 -3.90
C ASP A 493 -25.52 -4.60 -4.91
N ILE A 494 -24.29 -4.71 -4.39
CA ILE A 494 -23.13 -5.02 -5.21
C ILE A 494 -23.18 -6.53 -5.40
N GLY A 495 -23.63 -6.95 -6.59
CA GLY A 495 -23.57 -8.33 -7.03
C GLY A 495 -22.15 -8.85 -6.85
N LEU A 496 -22.03 -9.96 -6.13
CA LEU A 496 -20.82 -10.76 -6.08
C LEU A 496 -20.42 -11.05 -7.53
N ILE A 497 -19.17 -10.76 -7.88
CA ILE A 497 -18.53 -11.38 -9.03
C ILE A 497 -18.38 -12.84 -8.63
N SER A 498 -19.42 -13.64 -8.91
CA SER A 498 -19.32 -15.08 -8.99
C SER A 498 -18.44 -15.38 -10.20
N ASP A 499 -17.33 -16.07 -9.97
CA ASP A 499 -16.53 -16.69 -11.01
C ASP A 499 -17.45 -17.62 -11.84
N PRO A 500 -17.67 -17.38 -13.15
CA PRO A 500 -18.56 -18.20 -13.97
C PRO A 500 -18.08 -19.64 -14.17
N ASN A 501 -16.88 -20.00 -13.72
CA ASN A 501 -16.28 -21.30 -14.00
C ASN A 501 -16.43 -22.35 -12.88
N GLN A 502 -17.22 -22.11 -11.83
CA GLN A 502 -17.44 -23.09 -10.76
C GLN A 502 -18.75 -23.89 -10.82
N GLU A 503 -19.62 -23.68 -11.81
CA GLU A 503 -20.91 -24.41 -11.91
C GLU A 503 -20.91 -25.67 -12.78
N GLU A 504 -19.80 -26.05 -13.41
CA GLU A 504 -19.69 -27.34 -14.12
C GLU A 504 -18.71 -28.29 -13.41
N LEU A 505 -19.14 -28.85 -12.26
CA LEU A 505 -18.74 -30.16 -11.74
C LEU A 505 -19.55 -30.47 -10.45
N LEU A 506 -20.86 -30.65 -10.62
CA LEU A 506 -21.72 -31.44 -9.74
C LEU A 506 -22.67 -32.30 -10.58
#